data_AF-A0A183N2W9-F1
#
_entry.id   AF-A0A183N2W9-F1
#
_cell.length_a   1.000
_cell.length_b   1.000
_cell.length_c   1.000
_cell.angle_alpha   90.00
_cell.angle_beta   90.00
_cell.angle_gamma   90.00
#
_symmetry.space_group_name_H-M   'P 1'
#
loop_
_entity.id
_entity.type
_entity.pdbx_description
1 polymer ?
#
loop_
_entity_poly.entity_id
_entity_poly.type
_entity_poly.pdbx_seq_one_letter_code
_entity_poly.pdbx_strand_id
1 'polypeptide(L)'
;MKTSTSNGKHGMQWTAIIKVVQVLINNCLEKLLSVRCPDIISNSLLLDKTNPLLSEEETRKGRWKWIGHMLRKSSNYITRQAQTCNPEGKRKRGRIKNKLCRKLEADMERTNSNRKELVRIVQDRGGWRMLVFDLC
;
A
#
# COMPACT_ATOMS: atom_id res chain seq x y z
N MET A 1 -26.68 19.48 48.13
CA MET A 1 -25.46 20.29 47.91
C MET A 1 -25.29 20.46 46.40
N LYS A 2 -25.43 21.67 45.87
CA LYS A 2 -25.22 21.97 44.44
C LYS A 2 -23.82 22.56 44.30
N THR A 3 -22.92 21.87 43.60
CA THR A 3 -21.62 22.43 43.22
C THR A 3 -21.75 23.06 41.84
N SER A 4 -21.67 24.39 41.80
CA SER A 4 -21.57 25.18 40.58
C SER A 4 -20.11 25.19 40.13
N THR A 5 -19.77 24.51 39.03
CA THR A 5 -18.43 24.63 38.45
C THR A 5 -18.42 25.78 37.45
N SER A 6 -17.68 26.85 37.79
CA SER A 6 -17.50 28.02 36.94
C SER A 6 -16.59 27.70 35.76
N ASN A 7 -17.16 27.58 34.55
CA ASN A 7 -16.39 27.53 33.31
C ASN A 7 -15.98 28.95 32.90
N GLY A 8 -15.03 29.52 33.65
CA GLY A 8 -14.52 30.87 33.44
C GLY A 8 -13.21 30.88 32.66
N LYS A 9 -13.21 31.55 31.50
CA LYS A 9 -12.05 32.17 30.81
C LYS A 9 -11.04 31.25 30.10
N HIS A 10 -10.72 30.05 30.59
CA HIS A 10 -9.70 29.18 29.96
C HIS A 10 -10.16 28.54 28.64
N GLY A 11 -11.45 28.22 28.47
CA GLY A 11 -11.97 27.63 27.23
C GLY A 11 -11.99 28.58 26.02
N MET A 12 -12.16 29.89 26.26
CA MET A 12 -12.13 30.89 25.18
C MET A 12 -10.72 31.17 24.67
N GLN A 13 -9.69 31.07 25.52
CA GLN A 13 -8.30 31.23 25.08
C GLN A 13 -7.81 30.02 24.29
N TRP A 14 -8.11 28.78 24.73
CA TRP A 14 -7.67 27.57 24.02
C TRP A 14 -8.26 27.50 22.61
N THR A 15 -9.55 27.83 22.47
CA THR A 15 -10.23 27.85 21.16
C THR A 15 -9.71 28.95 20.23
N ALA A 16 -9.27 30.10 20.77
CA ALA A 16 -8.61 31.15 19.99
C ALA A 16 -7.22 30.70 19.50
N ILE A 17 -6.43 30.04 20.36
CA ILE A 17 -5.11 29.53 20.01
C ILE A 17 -5.20 28.44 18.93
N ILE A 18 -6.17 27.52 19.01
CA ILE A 18 -6.43 26.53 17.95
C ILE A 18 -6.65 27.22 16.61
N LYS A 19 -7.52 28.24 16.57
CA LYS A 19 -7.87 28.92 15.33
C LYS A 19 -6.64 29.58 14.69
N VAL A 20 -5.80 30.22 15.51
CA VAL A 20 -4.56 30.85 15.02
C VAL A 20 -3.59 29.79 14.47
N VAL A 21 -3.40 28.68 15.18
CA VAL A 21 -2.53 27.58 14.73
C VAL A 21 -3.07 26.94 13.45
N GLN A 22 -4.38 26.74 13.34
CA GLN A 22 -5.02 26.17 12.17
C GLN A 22 -4.81 27.06 10.93
N VAL A 23 -4.98 28.38 11.07
CA VAL A 23 -4.75 29.35 9.98
C VAL A 23 -3.28 29.35 9.53
N LEU A 24 -2.34 29.21 10.48
CA LEU A 24 -0.91 29.19 10.19
C LEU A 24 -0.50 27.91 9.46
N ILE A 25 -1.06 26.76 9.85
CA ILE A 25 -0.86 25.47 9.14
C ILE A 25 -1.41 25.56 7.72
N ASN A 26 -2.61 26.09 7.53
CA ASN A 26 -3.25 26.18 6.22
C ASN A 26 -2.47 27.11 5.27
N ASN A 27 -2.05 28.29 5.74
CA ASN A 27 -1.24 29.22 4.94
C ASN A 27 0.12 28.64 4.54
N CYS A 28 0.77 27.89 5.43
CA CYS A 28 2.05 27.25 5.14
C CYS A 28 1.89 26.13 4.11
N LEU A 29 0.81 25.34 4.19
CA LEU A 29 0.50 24.29 3.22
C LEU A 29 0.17 24.86 1.84
N GLU A 30 -0.58 25.96 1.76
CA GLU A 30 -0.91 26.65 0.50
C GLU A 30 0.34 27.19 -0.20
N LYS A 31 1.25 27.83 0.54
CA LYS A 31 2.51 28.34 -0.03
C LYS A 31 3.45 27.23 -0.49
N LEU A 32 3.52 26.12 0.24
CA LEU A 32 4.37 24.98 -0.10
C LEU A 32 3.88 24.25 -1.37
N LEU A 33 2.57 24.26 -1.62
CA LEU A 33 1.95 23.53 -2.73
C LEU A 33 1.61 24.39 -3.95
N SER A 34 1.63 25.73 -3.85
CA SER A 34 1.37 26.68 -4.97
C SER A 34 0.10 26.36 -5.79
N VAL A 35 -0.91 25.77 -5.15
CA VAL A 35 -2.24 25.55 -5.73
C VAL A 35 -3.19 26.56 -5.10
N ARG A 36 -3.83 27.40 -5.93
CA ARG A 36 -4.87 28.33 -5.52
C ARG A 36 -6.04 27.51 -4.98
N CYS A 37 -6.24 27.50 -3.65
CA CYS A 37 -7.30 26.75 -2.99
C CYS A 37 -8.48 27.66 -2.58
N PRO A 38 -9.44 27.99 -3.46
CA PRO A 38 -10.80 28.31 -3.05
C PRO A 38 -11.71 27.07 -3.04
N ASP A 39 -11.33 26.00 -3.74
CA ASP A 39 -12.16 24.80 -3.82
C ASP A 39 -11.54 23.72 -2.95
N ILE A 40 -12.25 23.33 -1.89
CA ILE A 40 -11.93 22.17 -1.07
C ILE A 40 -11.88 20.97 -2.01
N ILE A 41 -10.68 20.60 -2.46
CA ILE A 41 -10.47 19.39 -3.22
C ILE A 41 -10.88 18.24 -2.30
N SER A 42 -12.06 17.68 -2.53
CA SER A 42 -12.55 16.56 -1.73
C SER A 42 -11.66 15.35 -1.98
N ASN A 43 -11.46 14.53 -0.94
CA ASN A 43 -10.74 13.26 -1.10
C ASN A 43 -11.38 12.37 -2.18
N SER A 44 -12.70 12.48 -2.40
CA SER A 44 -13.39 11.80 -3.50
C SER A 44 -12.93 12.29 -4.87
N LEU A 45 -12.74 13.60 -5.07
CA LEU A 45 -12.24 14.17 -6.33
C LEU A 45 -10.79 13.77 -6.59
N LEU A 46 -9.95 13.66 -5.54
CA LEU A 46 -8.60 13.11 -5.67
C LEU A 46 -8.62 11.62 -5.98
N LEU A 47 -9.48 10.83 -5.33
CA LEU A 47 -9.67 9.40 -5.63
C LEU A 47 -10.14 9.18 -7.07
N ASP A 48 -11.09 9.99 -7.56
CA ASP A 48 -11.59 9.92 -8.94
C ASP A 48 -10.51 10.33 -9.96
N LYS A 49 -9.68 11.33 -9.62
CA LYS A 49 -8.53 11.72 -10.47
C LYS A 49 -7.38 10.71 -10.41
N THR A 50 -7.22 10.02 -9.29
CA THR A 50 -6.10 9.11 -9.03
C THR A 50 -6.58 7.68 -9.17
N ASN A 51 -6.79 7.19 -10.41
CA ASN A 51 -7.26 5.82 -10.73
C ASN A 51 -6.60 4.73 -9.84
N PRO A 52 -7.22 4.33 -8.71
CA PRO A 52 -6.56 3.45 -7.74
C PRO A 52 -6.46 2.03 -8.28
N LEU A 53 -7.41 1.65 -9.14
CA LEU A 53 -7.47 0.38 -9.85
C LEU A 53 -6.27 0.22 -10.79
N LEU A 54 -5.90 1.26 -11.53
CA LEU A 54 -4.70 1.24 -12.39
C LEU A 54 -3.43 1.08 -11.54
N SER A 55 -3.33 1.77 -10.40
CA SER A 55 -2.19 1.65 -9.49
C SER A 55 -2.05 0.23 -8.90
N GLU A 56 -3.16 -0.40 -8.52
CA GLU A 56 -3.15 -1.77 -8.02
C GLU A 56 -2.83 -2.79 -9.11
N GLU A 57 -3.36 -2.61 -10.33
CA GLU A 57 -3.06 -3.40 -11.52
C GLU A 57 -1.60 -3.28 -11.94
N GLU A 58 -1.03 -2.09 -11.98
CA GLU A 58 0.39 -1.87 -12.27
C GLU A 58 1.27 -2.49 -11.19
N THR A 59 0.90 -2.35 -9.92
CA THR A 59 1.59 -3.00 -8.80
C THR A 59 1.50 -4.54 -8.92
N ARG A 60 0.38 -5.07 -9.43
CA ARG A 60 0.20 -6.51 -9.69
C ARG A 60 1.03 -6.97 -10.90
N LYS A 61 1.04 -6.22 -12.01
CA LYS A 61 1.92 -6.45 -13.18
C LYS A 61 3.39 -6.48 -12.76
N GLY A 62 3.81 -5.53 -11.93
CA GLY A 62 5.17 -5.47 -11.37
C GLY A 62 5.50 -6.68 -10.51
N ARG A 63 4.58 -7.09 -9.62
CA ARG A 63 4.72 -8.31 -8.79
C ARG A 63 4.90 -9.55 -9.65
N TRP A 64 4.04 -9.77 -10.65
CA TRP A 64 4.16 -10.92 -11.54
C TRP A 64 5.45 -10.87 -12.34
N LYS A 65 5.82 -9.73 -12.95
CA LYS A 65 7.13 -9.59 -13.63
C LYS A 65 8.30 -9.98 -12.73
N TRP A 66 8.29 -9.58 -11.46
CA TRP A 66 9.30 -9.95 -10.48
C TRP A 66 9.31 -11.46 -10.15
N ILE A 67 8.14 -12.07 -9.96
CA ILE A 67 8.00 -13.54 -9.77
C ILE A 67 8.59 -14.29 -10.97
N GLY A 68 8.24 -13.89 -12.18
CA GLY A 68 8.74 -14.51 -13.40
C GLY A 68 10.26 -14.36 -13.57
N HIS A 69 10.84 -13.25 -13.11
CA HIS A 69 12.30 -13.08 -13.08
C HIS A 69 12.95 -14.02 -12.07
N MET A 70 12.40 -14.11 -10.86
CA MET A 70 12.89 -14.95 -9.77
C MET A 70 12.80 -16.44 -10.08
N LEU A 71 11.67 -16.90 -10.66
CA LEU A 71 11.44 -18.30 -10.98
C LEU A 71 12.29 -18.79 -12.18
N ARG A 72 12.75 -17.87 -13.04
CA ARG A 72 13.75 -18.18 -14.10
C ARG A 72 15.16 -18.40 -13.56
N LYS A 73 15.49 -17.92 -12.36
CA LYS A 73 16.78 -18.18 -11.74
C LYS A 73 16.85 -19.63 -11.25
N SER A 74 18.06 -20.16 -11.10
CA SER A 74 18.30 -21.51 -10.56
C SER A 74 17.65 -21.68 -9.18
N SER A 75 17.27 -22.91 -8.84
CA SER A 75 16.66 -23.27 -7.54
C SER A 75 17.51 -22.83 -6.34
N ASN A 76 18.82 -22.79 -6.52
CA ASN A 76 19.80 -22.46 -5.49
C ASN A 76 19.95 -20.95 -5.23
N TYR A 77 19.24 -20.11 -5.99
CA TYR A 77 19.33 -18.66 -5.79
C TYR A 77 18.60 -18.25 -4.50
N ILE A 78 19.31 -17.54 -3.63
CA ILE A 78 18.87 -17.19 -2.26
C ILE A 78 17.49 -16.52 -2.27
N THR A 79 17.22 -15.65 -3.24
CA THR A 79 15.92 -14.96 -3.31
C THR A 79 14.78 -15.90 -3.74
N ARG A 80 15.03 -16.91 -4.59
CA ARG A 80 14.04 -17.94 -4.96
C ARG A 80 13.68 -18.82 -3.75
N GLN A 81 14.64 -19.11 -2.89
CA GLN A 81 14.41 -19.80 -1.63
C GLN A 81 13.68 -18.91 -0.61
N ALA A 82 14.03 -17.62 -0.53
CA ALA A 82 13.40 -16.66 0.36
C ALA A 82 11.88 -16.50 0.10
N GLN A 83 11.43 -16.70 -1.14
CA GLN A 83 10.00 -16.71 -1.47
C GLN A 83 9.23 -17.89 -0.80
N THR A 84 9.88 -19.05 -0.66
CA THR A 84 9.31 -20.25 -0.02
C THR A 84 9.56 -20.28 1.50
N CYS A 85 10.34 -19.34 2.01
CA CYS A 85 10.78 -19.37 3.40
C CYS A 85 9.61 -19.09 4.34
N ASN A 86 9.03 -20.17 4.86
CA ASN A 86 8.27 -20.12 6.10
C ASN A 86 9.27 -20.29 7.24
N PRO A 87 9.65 -19.23 7.99
CA PRO A 87 10.56 -19.39 9.11
C PRO A 87 9.89 -20.28 10.16
N GLU A 88 10.42 -21.49 10.34
CA GLU A 88 10.01 -22.39 11.41
C GLU A 88 10.34 -21.77 12.77
N GLY A 89 9.37 -21.77 13.68
CA GLY A 89 9.52 -21.25 15.04
C GLY A 89 8.62 -20.06 15.40
N LYS A 90 8.53 -19.79 16.70
CA LYS A 90 7.77 -18.66 17.24
C LYS A 90 8.48 -17.36 16.84
N ARG A 91 7.81 -16.51 16.07
CA ARG A 91 8.33 -15.20 15.65
C ARG A 91 8.44 -14.26 16.87
N LYS A 92 9.51 -13.47 16.96
CA LYS A 92 9.60 -12.38 17.94
C LYS A 92 8.42 -11.41 17.78
N ARG A 93 7.75 -11.06 18.88
CA ARG A 93 6.68 -10.04 18.91
C ARG A 93 7.26 -8.73 18.35
N GLY A 94 6.62 -8.16 17.33
CA GLY A 94 7.05 -6.93 16.66
C GLY A 94 7.75 -7.09 15.30
N ARG A 95 8.12 -8.30 14.87
CA ARG A 95 8.62 -8.51 13.50
C ARG A 95 7.48 -8.33 12.49
N ILE A 96 7.67 -7.45 11.49
CA ILE A 96 6.69 -7.21 10.43
C ILE A 96 6.31 -8.54 9.77
N LYS A 97 5.01 -8.85 9.77
CA LYS A 97 4.44 -9.99 9.06
C LYS A 97 4.74 -9.80 7.57
N ASN A 98 5.22 -10.84 6.89
CA ASN A 98 5.61 -10.78 5.48
C ASN A 98 4.39 -10.50 4.56
N LYS A 99 4.01 -9.21 4.44
CA LYS A 99 2.90 -8.74 3.60
C LYS A 99 3.08 -9.17 2.14
N LEU A 100 4.32 -9.12 1.62
CA LEU A 100 4.59 -9.46 0.24
C LEU A 100 4.33 -10.94 -0.07
N CYS A 101 4.87 -11.87 0.73
CA CYS A 101 4.64 -13.31 0.52
C CYS A 101 3.14 -13.66 0.53
N ARG A 102 2.37 -13.10 1.48
CA ARG A 102 0.91 -13.31 1.52
C ARG A 102 0.17 -12.71 0.33
N LYS A 103 0.60 -11.53 -0.12
CA LYS A 103 0.04 -10.91 -1.33
C LYS A 103 0.31 -11.78 -2.56
N LEU A 104 1.51 -12.33 -2.68
CA LEU A 104 1.88 -13.24 -3.77
C LEU A 104 1.10 -14.56 -3.69
N GLU A 105 0.93 -15.11 -2.50
CA GLU A 105 0.13 -16.32 -2.26
C GLU A 105 -1.34 -16.09 -2.64
N ALA A 106 -1.94 -14.99 -2.21
CA ALA A 106 -3.29 -14.60 -2.59
C ALA A 106 -3.42 -14.33 -4.10
N ASP A 107 -2.40 -13.73 -4.73
CA ASP A 107 -2.36 -13.55 -6.17
C ASP A 107 -2.30 -14.92 -6.88
N MET A 108 -1.48 -15.87 -6.40
CA MET A 108 -1.43 -17.24 -6.93
C MET A 108 -2.76 -18.01 -6.76
N GLU A 109 -3.41 -17.88 -5.59
CA GLU A 109 -4.72 -18.48 -5.32
C GLU A 109 -5.79 -17.98 -6.28
N ARG A 110 -5.83 -16.67 -6.58
CA ARG A 110 -6.76 -16.11 -7.58
C ARG A 110 -6.56 -16.68 -8.98
N THR A 111 -5.33 -17.01 -9.32
CA THR A 111 -4.99 -17.59 -10.63
C THR A 111 -5.20 -19.09 -10.72
N ASN A 112 -5.65 -19.72 -9.62
CA ASN A 112 -5.80 -21.17 -9.47
C ASN A 112 -4.57 -21.95 -9.99
N SER A 113 -3.38 -21.34 -9.92
CA SER A 113 -2.19 -21.83 -10.59
C SER A 113 -1.29 -22.50 -9.58
N ASN A 114 -0.96 -23.76 -9.82
CA ASN A 114 0.01 -24.45 -8.98
C ASN A 114 1.41 -23.86 -9.22
N ARG A 115 2.22 -23.76 -8.17
CA ARG A 115 3.62 -23.30 -8.29
C ARG A 115 4.43 -24.11 -9.29
N LYS A 116 4.19 -25.42 -9.38
CA LYS A 116 4.86 -26.31 -10.37
C LYS A 116 4.52 -25.92 -11.81
N GLU A 117 3.28 -25.52 -12.04
CA GLU A 117 2.78 -25.10 -13.36
C GLU A 117 3.32 -23.71 -13.72
N LEU A 118 3.31 -22.78 -12.77
CA LEU A 118 3.97 -21.48 -12.95
C LEU A 118 5.45 -21.62 -13.29
N VAL A 119 6.19 -22.53 -12.67
CA VAL A 119 7.60 -22.77 -13.02
C VAL A 119 7.76 -23.22 -14.47
N ARG A 120 6.82 -24.03 -15.01
CA ARG A 120 6.82 -24.46 -16.41
C ARG A 120 6.49 -23.30 -17.35
N ILE A 121 5.43 -22.55 -17.07
CA ILE A 121 4.99 -21.40 -17.89
C ILE A 121 6.06 -20.30 -17.89
N VAL A 122 6.74 -20.05 -16.77
CA VAL A 122 7.80 -19.04 -16.66
C VAL A 122 9.00 -19.33 -17.57
N GLN A 123 9.29 -20.61 -17.85
CA GLN A 123 10.35 -20.99 -18.76
C GLN A 123 9.98 -20.66 -20.21
N ASP A 124 8.70 -20.79 -20.58
CA ASP A 124 8.18 -20.28 -21.83
C ASP A 124 7.96 -18.76 -21.77
N ARG A 125 8.78 -18.00 -22.50
CA ARG A 125 8.68 -16.54 -22.51
C ARG A 125 7.38 -16.04 -23.13
N GLY A 126 6.80 -16.78 -24.09
CA GLY A 126 5.54 -16.43 -24.76
C GLY A 126 4.36 -16.63 -23.82
N GLY A 127 4.20 -17.85 -23.29
CA GLY A 127 3.17 -18.19 -22.31
C GLY A 127 3.22 -17.33 -21.06
N TRP A 128 4.42 -16.97 -20.58
CA TRP A 128 4.54 -16.05 -19.45
C TRP A 128 4.00 -14.64 -19.74
N ARG A 129 4.23 -14.11 -20.95
CA ARG A 129 3.72 -12.78 -21.33
C ARG A 129 2.20 -12.78 -21.41
N MET A 130 1.61 -13.83 -21.99
CA MET A 130 0.16 -14.00 -22.06
C MET A 130 -0.46 -14.05 -20.65
N LEU A 131 0.09 -14.90 -19.78
CA LEU A 131 -0.40 -15.01 -18.39
C LEU A 131 -0.29 -13.67 -17.64
N VAL A 132 0.79 -12.91 -17.78
CA VAL A 132 0.89 -11.59 -17.11
C VAL A 132 -0.08 -10.55 -17.69
N PHE A 133 -0.45 -10.67 -18.96
CA PHE A 133 -1.42 -9.80 -19.61
C PHE A 133 -2.85 -10.15 -19.19
N ASP A 134 -3.21 -11.43 -19.13
CA ASP A 134 -4.55 -11.88 -18.73
C ASP A 134 -4.84 -11.62 -17.24
N LEU A 135 -3.79 -11.58 -16.43
CA LEU A 135 -3.92 -11.38 -14.99
C LEU A 135 -4.06 -9.92 -14.56
N CYS A 136 -3.82 -8.96 -15.45
CA CYS A 136 -3.76 -7.55 -15.09
C CYS A 136 -4.14 -6.59 -16.22
#